data_AF-A0A0W0S840-F1
#
_entry.id   AF-A0A0W0S840-F1
#
_cell.length_a   1.000
_cell.length_b   1.000
_cell.length_c   1.000
_cell.angle_alpha   90.00
_cell.angle_beta   90.00
_cell.angle_gamma   90.00
#
_symmetry.space_group_name_H-M   'P 1'
#
loop_
_entity.id
_entity.type
_entity.pdbx_description
1 polymer ?
#
loop_
_entity_poly.entity_id
_entity_poly.type
_entity_poly.pdbx_seq_one_letter_code
_entity_poly.pdbx_strand_id
1 'polypeptide(L)'
;MREWLQRFYTQNHNITLTLNGKTFKKTDCERIGGGSEKHVYKIKDTNLCFFVPNKGWINWDDKIRAEKFLLDQITDLGLKTQRFEIAPIEIQEPGNPTYTINVLVTKDFTSLCQEESIVIYNAKGDQRVIGTPPDIITLKERLKDKIFALKMVENIINEYATAFTFSLPISILGSLDDSEHFYFKLPPEQSTEPPVIGFMFWDVVSDFSGTSLPYVPTLEELKSGTRNKSDFFYGPLIGLSFLANNIACTMYEMSSKKQGGIENGFDFVRGIEEDLMPVLNNDETLKIALTQARKKGIILFTELLNELTHIENKNVNPADFVQLMKSALSLEEPDLLQRAFKIYPNPNDLPQEHIEQIMAEAKKYGNSSNIDFLNSHLVLAKEQAELEKLNANLERLKSNFMQKYDAKLTSDKNAWCGLYSFFATSYVKKDMSLKELVDHAQGHSKQGSGKRSQEIMKSMGWLNEDNEVCGEIREYLLKI
;
A
#
# COMPACT_ATOMS: atom_id res chain seq x y z
N MET A 1 20.60 -10.53 -29.30
CA MET A 1 21.26 -10.57 -27.97
C MET A 1 22.39 -11.59 -27.86
N ARG A 2 22.17 -12.90 -28.10
CA ARG A 2 23.25 -13.92 -27.98
C ARG A 2 24.51 -13.56 -28.79
N GLU A 3 24.34 -13.24 -30.07
CA GLU A 3 25.44 -12.81 -30.96
C GLU A 3 26.11 -11.52 -30.48
N TRP A 4 25.32 -10.57 -29.97
CA TRP A 4 25.83 -9.32 -29.40
C TRP A 4 26.76 -9.61 -28.20
N LEU A 5 26.30 -10.44 -27.25
CA LEU A 5 27.07 -10.79 -26.05
C LEU A 5 28.31 -11.61 -26.38
N GLN A 6 28.20 -12.55 -27.32
CA GLN A 6 29.34 -13.31 -27.80
C GLN A 6 30.43 -12.37 -28.30
N ARG A 7 30.08 -11.39 -29.16
CA ARG A 7 31.00 -10.36 -29.67
C ARG A 7 31.58 -9.52 -28.54
N PHE A 8 30.73 -9.03 -27.64
CA PHE A 8 31.14 -8.15 -26.54
C PHE A 8 32.17 -8.82 -25.62
N TYR A 9 31.97 -10.10 -25.28
CA TYR A 9 32.87 -10.86 -24.43
C TYR A 9 34.06 -11.52 -25.15
N THR A 10 34.16 -11.42 -26.48
CA THR A 10 35.38 -11.88 -27.19
C THR A 10 36.59 -11.01 -26.86
N GLN A 11 37.80 -11.52 -27.11
CA GLN A 11 39.04 -10.75 -26.97
C GLN A 11 39.38 -9.89 -28.22
N ASN A 12 38.49 -9.78 -29.21
CA ASN A 12 38.79 -8.99 -30.40
C ASN A 12 38.77 -7.47 -30.09
N HIS A 13 39.92 -6.82 -30.24
CA HIS A 13 40.12 -5.38 -30.00
C HIS A 13 39.65 -4.48 -31.14
N ASN A 14 39.36 -5.03 -32.32
CA ASN A 14 38.86 -4.27 -33.48
C ASN A 14 37.35 -4.01 -33.40
N ILE A 15 36.67 -4.54 -32.39
CA ILE A 15 35.24 -4.33 -32.18
C ILE A 15 34.98 -2.90 -31.72
N THR A 16 33.98 -2.28 -32.33
CA THR A 16 33.47 -0.97 -31.95
C THR A 16 32.07 -1.08 -31.36
N LEU A 17 31.75 -0.11 -30.49
CA LEU A 17 30.45 0.06 -29.88
C LEU A 17 29.91 1.44 -30.25
N THR A 18 28.67 1.52 -30.71
CA THR A 18 28.01 2.81 -30.99
C THR A 18 26.86 3.01 -30.02
N LEU A 19 26.90 4.09 -29.24
CA LEU A 19 25.88 4.49 -28.28
C LEU A 19 25.53 5.97 -28.50
N ASN A 20 24.25 6.29 -28.62
CA ASN A 20 23.75 7.65 -28.87
C ASN A 20 24.50 8.37 -30.02
N GLY A 21 24.74 7.64 -31.11
CA GLY A 21 25.42 8.14 -32.31
C GLY A 21 26.95 8.33 -32.19
N LYS A 22 27.55 8.03 -31.02
CA LYS A 22 29.00 8.09 -30.81
C LYS A 22 29.60 6.68 -30.82
N THR A 23 30.71 6.52 -31.54
CA THR A 23 31.41 5.24 -31.66
C THR A 23 32.67 5.22 -30.79
N PHE A 24 32.83 4.14 -30.03
CA PHE A 24 33.92 3.89 -29.11
C PHE A 24 34.60 2.56 -29.47
N LYS A 25 35.89 2.41 -29.17
CA LYS A 25 36.49 1.07 -29.22
C LYS A 25 35.97 0.29 -28.02
N LYS A 26 35.80 -1.03 -28.18
CA LYS A 26 35.43 -1.90 -27.05
C LYS A 26 36.43 -1.80 -25.89
N THR A 27 37.71 -1.54 -26.20
CA THR A 27 38.78 -1.32 -25.21
C THR A 27 38.64 -0.02 -24.42
N ASP A 28 37.80 0.91 -24.88
CA ASP A 28 37.50 2.15 -24.17
C ASP A 28 36.39 1.95 -23.12
N CYS A 29 35.81 0.74 -23.02
CA CYS A 29 34.79 0.41 -22.05
C CYS A 29 35.39 -0.43 -20.91
N GLU A 30 35.50 0.18 -19.73
CA GLU A 30 36.05 -0.45 -18.52
C GLU A 30 34.93 -0.97 -17.63
N ARG A 31 35.01 -2.23 -17.17
CA ARG A 31 34.06 -2.76 -16.20
C ARG A 31 34.31 -2.10 -14.84
N ILE A 32 33.32 -1.39 -14.32
CA ILE A 32 33.39 -0.70 -13.01
C ILE A 32 32.57 -1.39 -11.93
N GLY A 33 31.76 -2.39 -12.28
CA GLY A 33 30.95 -3.13 -11.33
C GLY A 33 30.12 -4.22 -11.99
N GLY A 34 29.30 -4.89 -11.18
CA GLY A 34 28.30 -5.84 -11.65
C GLY A 34 27.96 -6.91 -10.62
N GLY A 35 26.85 -7.60 -10.85
CA GLY A 35 26.34 -8.68 -10.02
C GLY A 35 26.04 -9.94 -10.83
N SER A 36 25.21 -10.80 -10.26
CA SER A 36 24.77 -12.04 -10.89
C SER A 36 24.01 -11.79 -12.21
N GLU A 37 23.27 -10.69 -12.31
CA GLU A 37 22.40 -10.39 -13.44
C GLU A 37 23.05 -9.53 -14.53
N LYS A 38 23.79 -8.50 -14.13
CA LYS A 38 24.25 -7.42 -15.01
C LYS A 38 25.67 -6.96 -14.67
N HIS A 39 26.41 -6.49 -15.67
CA HIS A 39 27.71 -5.83 -15.53
C HIS A 39 27.59 -4.37 -15.93
N VAL A 40 28.37 -3.50 -15.28
CA VAL A 40 28.38 -2.06 -15.53
C VAL A 40 29.71 -1.67 -16.16
N TYR A 41 29.66 -0.95 -17.27
CA TYR A 41 30.83 -0.50 -18.02
C TYR A 41 30.86 1.01 -18.12
N LYS A 42 31.97 1.64 -17.71
CA LYS A 42 32.25 3.06 -17.91
C LYS A 42 32.90 3.28 -19.27
N ILE A 43 32.46 4.30 -19.98
CA ILE A 43 33.07 4.72 -21.24
C ILE A 43 34.18 5.72 -20.93
N LYS A 44 35.41 5.42 -21.38
CA LYS A 44 36.60 6.25 -21.20
C LYS A 44 36.36 7.68 -21.67
N ASP A 45 36.92 8.65 -20.94
CA ASP A 45 36.83 10.09 -21.22
C ASP A 45 35.39 10.63 -21.26
N THR A 46 34.45 9.90 -20.65
CA THR A 46 33.07 10.35 -20.42
C THR A 46 32.65 10.10 -18.97
N ASN A 47 31.55 10.72 -18.56
CA ASN A 47 30.88 10.45 -17.28
C ASN A 47 29.80 9.36 -17.41
N LEU A 48 29.69 8.67 -18.56
CA LEU A 48 28.63 7.72 -18.82
C LEU A 48 29.07 6.29 -18.53
N CYS A 49 28.14 5.52 -17.97
CA CYS A 49 28.22 4.07 -17.90
C CYS A 49 26.95 3.43 -18.48
N PHE A 50 27.08 2.17 -18.90
CA PHE A 50 25.98 1.39 -19.43
C PHE A 50 25.97 -0.03 -18.86
N PHE A 51 24.79 -0.62 -18.80
CA PHE A 51 24.55 -1.93 -18.19
C PHE A 51 24.40 -2.98 -19.29
N VAL A 52 25.10 -4.10 -19.13
CA VAL A 52 25.08 -5.24 -20.05
C VAL A 52 24.67 -6.48 -19.27
N PRO A 53 23.77 -7.34 -19.79
CA PRO A 53 23.42 -8.56 -19.09
C PRO A 53 24.62 -9.50 -19.01
N ASN A 54 24.86 -10.10 -17.84
CA ASN A 54 25.97 -11.03 -17.62
C ASN A 54 25.82 -12.33 -18.44
N LYS A 55 24.57 -12.69 -18.80
CA LYS A 55 24.22 -13.90 -19.57
C LYS A 55 23.20 -13.57 -20.67
N GLY A 56 22.87 -14.53 -21.52
CA GLY A 56 21.79 -14.36 -22.52
C GLY A 56 20.41 -14.48 -21.86
N TRP A 57 19.89 -13.39 -21.31
CA TRP A 57 18.55 -13.36 -20.68
C TRP A 57 17.47 -13.11 -21.73
N ILE A 58 16.43 -13.94 -21.79
CA ILE A 58 15.34 -13.81 -22.76
C ILE A 58 14.48 -12.54 -22.51
N ASN A 59 14.48 -12.03 -21.28
CA ASN A 59 13.65 -10.90 -20.82
C ASN A 59 14.44 -9.64 -20.41
N TRP A 60 15.66 -9.44 -20.93
CA TRP A 60 16.49 -8.28 -20.58
C TRP A 60 15.77 -6.94 -20.78
N ASP A 61 15.10 -6.78 -21.92
CA ASP A 61 14.37 -5.55 -22.26
C ASP A 61 13.24 -5.25 -21.26
N ASP A 62 12.55 -6.27 -20.76
CA ASP A 62 11.52 -6.12 -19.73
C ASP A 62 12.14 -5.71 -18.38
N LYS A 63 13.28 -6.30 -18.03
CA LYS A 63 14.00 -5.95 -16.79
C LYS A 63 14.47 -4.50 -16.77
N ILE A 64 15.10 -4.03 -17.85
CA ILE A 64 15.56 -2.64 -17.92
C ILE A 64 14.40 -1.64 -17.99
N ARG A 65 13.28 -2.01 -18.64
CA ARG A 65 12.06 -1.21 -18.61
C ARG A 65 11.47 -1.12 -17.21
N ALA A 66 11.39 -2.24 -16.50
CA ALA A 66 10.91 -2.28 -15.13
C ALA A 66 11.78 -1.44 -14.21
N GLU A 67 13.11 -1.60 -14.25
CA GLU A 67 14.06 -0.83 -13.44
C GLU A 67 13.89 0.68 -13.67
N LYS A 68 13.87 1.11 -14.93
CA LYS A 68 13.67 2.53 -15.26
C LYS A 68 12.32 3.02 -14.76
N PHE A 69 11.25 2.29 -15.04
CA PHE A 69 9.88 2.67 -14.68
C PHE A 69 9.71 2.82 -13.17
N LEU A 70 10.23 1.88 -12.38
CA LEU A 70 10.14 1.92 -10.92
C LEU A 70 10.94 3.08 -10.32
N LEU A 71 12.13 3.38 -10.85
CA LEU A 71 12.93 4.53 -10.41
C LEU A 71 12.33 5.87 -10.86
N ASP A 72 11.65 5.91 -12.01
CA ASP A 72 10.89 7.09 -12.43
C ASP A 72 9.71 7.33 -11.46
N GLN A 73 9.00 6.28 -11.02
CA GLN A 73 7.95 6.45 -10.01
C GLN A 73 8.50 6.99 -8.67
N ILE A 74 9.63 6.45 -8.19
CA ILE A 74 10.28 6.95 -6.96
C ILE A 74 10.73 8.41 -7.14
N THR A 75 11.18 8.77 -8.34
CA THR A 75 11.47 10.16 -8.70
C THR A 75 10.25 11.06 -8.59
N ASP A 76 9.12 10.63 -9.12
CA ASP A 76 7.92 11.46 -9.21
C ASP A 76 7.36 11.75 -7.81
N LEU A 77 7.66 10.87 -6.85
CA LEU A 77 7.47 11.09 -5.42
C LEU A 77 8.48 12.08 -4.82
N GLY A 78 9.45 12.58 -5.58
CA GLY A 78 10.46 13.56 -5.17
C GLY A 78 11.67 12.99 -4.44
N LEU A 79 11.92 11.69 -4.51
CA LEU A 79 13.11 11.06 -3.90
C LEU A 79 14.26 10.94 -4.92
N LYS A 80 15.50 10.88 -4.44
CA LYS A 80 16.67 10.78 -5.30
C LYS A 80 16.82 9.37 -5.85
N THR A 81 17.02 9.24 -7.16
CA THR A 81 17.26 7.95 -7.82
C THR A 81 18.44 8.05 -8.77
N GLN A 82 19.02 6.91 -9.13
CA GLN A 82 19.88 6.84 -10.30
C GLN A 82 19.05 7.06 -11.57
N ARG A 83 19.44 8.04 -12.39
CA ARG A 83 18.71 8.41 -13.60
C ARG A 83 19.13 7.54 -14.77
N PHE A 84 18.22 6.70 -15.24
CA PHE A 84 18.48 5.84 -16.39
C PHE A 84 17.81 6.34 -17.66
N GLU A 85 18.55 6.24 -18.76
CA GLU A 85 18.05 6.28 -20.12
C GLU A 85 18.09 4.85 -20.69
N ILE A 86 17.05 4.44 -21.42
CA ILE A 86 17.12 3.22 -22.22
C ILE A 86 17.56 3.62 -23.62
N ALA A 87 18.72 3.14 -24.05
CA ALA A 87 19.29 3.48 -25.35
C ALA A 87 19.75 2.23 -26.11
N PRO A 88 19.64 2.21 -27.45
CA PRO A 88 20.23 1.15 -28.25
C PRO A 88 21.75 1.28 -28.29
N ILE A 89 22.45 0.17 -28.07
CA ILE A 89 23.89 0.05 -28.27
C ILE A 89 24.18 -0.95 -29.39
N GLU A 90 24.87 -0.48 -30.41
CA GLU A 90 25.30 -1.29 -31.54
C GLU A 90 26.69 -1.85 -31.29
N ILE A 91 26.94 -3.10 -31.69
CA ILE A 91 28.26 -3.72 -31.71
C ILE A 91 28.61 -4.12 -33.13
N GLN A 92 29.79 -3.71 -33.58
CA GLN A 92 30.26 -3.97 -34.93
C GLN A 92 31.67 -4.57 -34.89
N GLU A 93 31.85 -5.67 -35.61
CA GLU A 93 33.17 -6.21 -35.94
C GLU A 93 33.40 -6.00 -37.43
N PRO A 94 34.61 -5.57 -37.86
CA PRO A 94 34.90 -5.40 -39.28
C PRO A 94 34.56 -6.66 -40.10
N GLY A 95 33.85 -6.48 -41.21
CA GLY A 95 33.44 -7.57 -42.12
C GLY A 95 32.28 -8.44 -41.64
N ASN A 96 31.65 -8.12 -40.51
CA ASN A 96 30.52 -8.86 -39.95
C ASN A 96 29.24 -8.00 -39.88
N PRO A 97 28.06 -8.62 -39.73
CA PRO A 97 26.83 -7.90 -39.45
C PRO A 97 26.91 -7.12 -38.12
N THR A 98 26.26 -5.95 -38.10
CA THR A 98 26.04 -5.18 -36.87
C THR A 98 24.91 -5.81 -36.06
N TYR A 99 25.06 -5.85 -34.74
CA TYR A 99 24.03 -6.30 -33.82
C TYR A 99 23.70 -5.21 -32.81
N THR A 100 22.46 -5.15 -32.35
CA THR A 100 21.98 -4.12 -31.41
C THR A 100 21.27 -4.78 -30.23
N ILE A 101 21.43 -4.21 -29.04
CA ILE A 101 20.58 -4.46 -27.87
C ILE A 101 20.21 -3.13 -27.22
N ASN A 102 19.14 -3.11 -26.43
CA ASN A 102 18.84 -1.98 -25.54
C ASN A 102 19.66 -2.12 -24.26
N VAL A 103 20.14 -1.01 -23.71
CA VAL A 103 20.87 -0.97 -22.43
C VAL A 103 20.36 0.18 -21.57
N LEU A 104 20.55 0.05 -20.25
CA LEU A 104 20.43 1.19 -19.34
C LEU A 104 21.72 1.99 -19.42
N VAL A 105 21.59 3.30 -19.64
CA VAL A 105 22.68 4.27 -19.65
C VAL A 105 22.47 5.24 -18.52
N THR A 106 23.54 5.58 -17.81
CA THR A 106 23.48 6.55 -16.72
C THR A 106 24.84 7.19 -16.48
N LYS A 107 24.93 8.14 -15.55
CA LYS A 107 26.20 8.69 -15.09
C LYS A 107 26.89 7.76 -14.11
N ASP A 108 28.20 7.61 -14.21
CA ASP A 108 28.94 6.89 -13.17
C ASP A 108 28.87 7.64 -11.83
N PHE A 109 28.85 6.88 -10.73
CA PHE A 109 28.66 7.46 -9.40
C PHE A 109 29.75 8.45 -9.00
N THR A 110 30.98 8.32 -9.50
CA THR A 110 32.05 9.28 -9.16
C THR A 110 31.76 10.64 -9.79
N SER A 111 31.41 10.66 -11.07
CA SER A 111 30.99 11.90 -11.74
C SER A 111 29.71 12.47 -11.14
N LEU A 112 28.73 11.63 -10.78
CA LEU A 112 27.51 12.07 -10.09
C LEU A 112 27.83 12.77 -8.77
N CYS A 113 28.69 12.19 -7.94
CA CYS A 113 29.12 12.77 -6.67
C CYS A 113 29.79 14.14 -6.84
N GLN A 114 30.59 14.32 -7.88
CA GLN A 114 31.27 15.58 -8.16
C GLN A 114 30.30 16.65 -8.67
N GLU A 115 29.44 16.32 -9.63
CA GLU A 115 28.53 17.27 -10.27
C GLU A 115 27.42 17.76 -9.32
N GLU A 116 26.93 16.88 -8.44
CA GLU A 116 25.86 17.20 -7.50
C GLU A 116 26.35 17.58 -6.10
N SER A 117 27.67 17.57 -5.88
CA SER A 117 28.29 17.76 -4.55
C SER A 117 27.68 16.83 -3.50
N ILE A 118 27.64 15.54 -3.79
CA ILE A 118 27.09 14.52 -2.89
C ILE A 118 28.14 13.46 -2.52
N VAL A 119 27.89 12.76 -1.42
CA VAL A 119 28.63 11.57 -1.02
C VAL A 119 27.63 10.45 -0.83
N ILE A 120 27.88 9.29 -1.44
CA ILE A 120 26.98 8.14 -1.43
C ILE A 120 27.58 7.05 -0.56
N TYR A 121 26.76 6.45 0.30
CA TYR A 121 27.07 5.25 1.05
C TYR A 121 26.36 4.02 0.45
N ASN A 122 27.15 3.13 -0.15
CA ASN A 122 26.70 1.86 -0.70
C ASN A 122 27.04 0.72 0.26
N ALA A 123 26.05 0.22 1.01
CA ALA A 123 26.27 -0.81 2.03
C ALA A 123 26.86 -2.12 1.49
N LYS A 124 26.61 -2.48 0.23
CA LYS A 124 27.00 -3.76 -0.40
C LYS A 124 28.12 -3.65 -1.44
N GLY A 125 28.50 -2.44 -1.84
CA GLY A 125 29.55 -2.24 -2.86
C GLY A 125 30.97 -2.42 -2.32
N ASP A 126 31.87 -2.90 -3.18
CA ASP A 126 33.32 -2.97 -2.90
C ASP A 126 33.87 -1.61 -2.42
N GLN A 127 33.41 -0.54 -3.07
CA GLN A 127 33.59 0.82 -2.61
C GLN A 127 32.34 1.30 -1.86
N ARG A 128 32.31 1.09 -0.53
CA ARG A 128 31.18 1.50 0.30
C ARG A 128 30.92 3.01 0.39
N VAL A 129 31.93 3.85 0.12
CA VAL A 129 31.83 5.32 0.19
C VAL A 129 32.32 5.89 -1.13
N ILE A 130 31.44 6.59 -1.85
CA ILE A 130 31.69 7.17 -3.17
C ILE A 130 31.58 8.69 -3.07
N GLY A 131 32.59 9.40 -3.59
CA GLY A 131 32.75 10.85 -3.38
C GLY A 131 33.66 11.17 -2.20
N THR A 132 33.80 12.47 -1.89
CA THR A 132 34.69 12.95 -0.82
C THR A 132 33.86 13.22 0.43
N PRO A 133 33.94 12.38 1.49
CA PRO A 133 33.18 12.60 2.71
C PRO A 133 33.62 13.89 3.42
N PRO A 134 32.69 14.60 4.09
CA PRO A 134 33.01 15.75 4.93
C PRO A 134 33.87 15.31 6.12
N ASP A 135 34.40 16.26 6.88
CA ASP A 135 35.06 15.96 8.15
C ASP A 135 34.03 15.47 9.17
N ILE A 136 33.90 14.16 9.26
CA ILE A 136 32.93 13.48 10.14
C ILE A 136 33.20 13.77 11.62
N ILE A 137 34.45 13.94 12.04
CA ILE A 137 34.78 14.20 13.44
C ILE A 137 34.28 15.59 13.83
N THR A 138 34.59 16.59 13.01
CA THR A 138 34.07 17.95 13.18
C THR A 138 32.54 17.99 13.10
N LEU A 139 31.96 17.23 12.17
CA LEU A 139 30.51 17.14 12.00
C LEU A 139 29.82 16.56 13.24
N LYS A 140 30.36 15.48 13.81
CA LYS A 140 29.85 14.85 15.04
C LYS A 140 29.79 15.85 16.19
N GLU A 141 30.84 16.63 16.43
CA GLU A 141 30.82 17.63 17.52
C GLU A 141 29.73 18.69 17.34
N ARG A 142 29.40 19.04 16.08
CA ARG A 142 28.33 19.99 15.78
C ARG A 142 26.93 19.42 15.91
N LEU A 143 26.74 18.10 15.92
CA LEU A 143 25.42 17.47 16.10
C LEU A 143 24.78 17.81 17.46
N LYS A 144 25.58 18.18 18.46
CA LYS A 144 25.10 18.66 19.77
C LYS A 144 24.25 19.94 19.64
N ASP A 145 24.42 20.72 18.57
CA ASP A 145 23.50 21.81 18.23
C ASP A 145 22.27 21.24 17.53
N LYS A 146 21.13 21.27 18.25
CA LYS A 146 19.86 20.73 17.76
C LYS A 146 19.37 21.39 16.48
N ILE A 147 19.64 22.69 16.24
CA ILE A 147 19.22 23.36 15.01
C ILE A 147 20.04 22.84 13.84
N PHE A 148 21.34 22.67 14.06
CA PHE A 148 22.24 22.09 13.07
C PHE A 148 21.87 20.63 12.76
N ALA A 149 21.66 19.80 13.77
CA ALA A 149 21.26 18.41 13.60
C ALA A 149 19.90 18.29 12.91
N LEU A 150 18.90 19.11 13.29
CA LEU A 150 17.59 19.11 12.64
C LEU A 150 17.70 19.44 11.15
N LYS A 151 18.40 20.52 10.78
CA LYS A 151 18.64 20.87 9.37
C LYS A 151 19.31 19.75 8.58
N MET A 152 20.18 18.98 9.23
CA MET A 152 20.88 17.85 8.62
C MET A 152 19.92 16.69 8.27
N VAL A 153 18.95 16.41 9.15
CA VAL A 153 18.06 15.23 9.04
C VAL A 153 16.63 15.54 8.57
N GLU A 154 16.23 16.80 8.48
CA GLU A 154 14.86 17.19 8.12
C GLU A 154 14.43 16.59 6.77
N ASN A 155 15.34 16.57 5.79
CA ASN A 155 15.07 15.98 4.49
C ASN A 155 14.79 14.47 4.59
N ILE A 156 15.65 13.71 5.28
CA ILE A 156 15.44 12.27 5.41
C ILE A 156 14.21 11.91 6.24
N ILE A 157 13.78 12.75 7.19
CA ILE A 157 12.49 12.58 7.89
C ILE A 157 11.32 12.70 6.89
N ASN A 158 11.35 13.69 6.01
CA ASN A 158 10.34 13.87 4.96
C ASN A 158 10.32 12.70 3.96
N GLU A 159 11.50 12.25 3.54
CA GLU A 159 11.64 11.11 2.63
C GLU A 159 11.21 9.80 3.30
N TYR A 160 11.49 9.60 4.58
CA TYR A 160 11.04 8.44 5.35
C TYR A 160 9.51 8.37 5.44
N ALA A 161 8.83 9.48 5.75
CA ALA A 161 7.37 9.53 5.74
C ALA A 161 6.79 9.25 4.35
N THR A 162 7.44 9.75 3.29
CA THR A 162 7.05 9.47 1.90
C THR A 162 7.25 7.98 1.56
N ALA A 163 8.42 7.42 1.89
CA ALA A 163 8.75 6.02 1.66
C ALA A 163 7.75 5.09 2.36
N PHE A 164 7.40 5.38 3.61
CA PHE A 164 6.40 4.61 4.35
C PHE A 164 5.00 4.70 3.74
N THR A 165 4.61 5.89 3.26
CA THR A 165 3.32 6.11 2.60
C THR A 165 3.15 5.27 1.33
N PHE A 166 4.21 5.12 0.54
CA PHE A 166 4.19 4.42 -0.74
C PHE A 166 4.86 3.04 -0.72
N SER A 167 5.19 2.53 0.49
CA SER A 167 5.86 1.25 0.70
C SER A 167 7.14 1.09 -0.13
N LEU A 168 7.95 2.15 -0.20
CA LEU A 168 9.22 2.14 -0.92
C LEU A 168 10.23 1.21 -0.22
N PRO A 169 11.21 0.65 -0.96
CA PRO A 169 12.16 -0.32 -0.41
C PRO A 169 13.20 0.39 0.46
N ILE A 170 12.87 0.66 1.72
CA ILE A 170 13.81 1.14 2.75
C ILE A 170 13.95 0.12 3.89
N SER A 171 15.16 -0.04 4.42
CA SER A 171 15.54 -1.08 5.38
C SER A 171 14.77 -1.00 6.70
N ILE A 172 14.27 0.19 7.04
CA ILE A 172 13.41 0.41 8.20
C ILE A 172 12.08 -0.33 8.07
N LEU A 173 11.57 -0.51 6.85
CA LEU A 173 10.26 -1.11 6.56
C LEU A 173 10.35 -2.59 6.19
N GLY A 174 11.55 -3.10 5.88
CA GLY A 174 11.74 -4.50 5.51
C GLY A 174 13.19 -4.84 5.15
N SER A 175 13.47 -6.13 5.03
CA SER A 175 14.78 -6.59 4.52
C SER A 175 14.87 -6.31 3.02
N LEU A 176 16.02 -5.78 2.58
CA LEU A 176 16.28 -5.41 1.19
C LEU A 176 17.53 -6.09 0.65
N ASP A 177 17.65 -6.13 -0.68
CA ASP A 177 18.93 -6.42 -1.32
C ASP A 177 19.83 -5.16 -1.29
N ASP A 178 19.92 -4.42 -2.37
CA ASP A 178 20.75 -3.22 -2.50
C ASP A 178 19.97 -2.05 -3.10
N SER A 179 18.68 -1.94 -2.76
CA SER A 179 17.78 -0.89 -3.27
C SER A 179 17.95 0.48 -2.60
N GLU A 180 18.41 0.51 -1.35
CA GLU A 180 18.45 1.71 -0.50
C GLU A 180 19.89 2.12 -0.20
N HIS A 181 20.17 3.41 -0.37
CA HIS A 181 21.45 4.02 -0.04
C HIS A 181 21.26 5.36 0.64
N PHE A 182 22.20 5.72 1.52
CA PHE A 182 22.24 7.06 2.08
C PHE A 182 23.12 7.94 1.21
N TYR A 183 22.68 9.18 0.99
CA TYR A 183 23.53 10.21 0.43
C TYR A 183 23.58 11.44 1.33
N PHE A 184 24.71 12.14 1.28
CA PHE A 184 24.96 13.37 2.01
C PHE A 184 25.19 14.46 0.95
N LYS A 185 24.23 15.37 0.80
CA LYS A 185 24.40 16.56 -0.03
C LYS A 185 25.26 17.56 0.72
N LEU A 186 26.44 17.84 0.18
CA LEU A 186 27.40 18.72 0.79
C LEU A 186 26.99 20.18 0.55
N PRO A 187 27.13 21.05 1.55
CA PRO A 187 26.94 22.47 1.35
C PRO A 187 28.07 23.04 0.47
N PRO A 188 27.88 24.23 -0.13
CA PRO A 188 28.97 24.91 -0.83
C PRO A 188 30.21 25.08 0.06
N GLU A 189 31.40 25.09 -0.56
CA GLU A 189 32.64 25.32 0.17
C GLU A 189 32.54 26.61 1.01
N GLN A 190 33.02 26.54 2.27
CA GLN A 190 32.98 27.64 3.27
C GLN A 190 31.61 27.94 3.90
N SER A 191 30.56 27.18 3.58
CA SER A 191 29.27 27.30 4.25
C SER A 191 29.30 26.76 5.69
N THR A 192 28.53 27.37 6.59
CA THR A 192 28.30 26.86 7.95
C THR A 192 27.13 25.89 8.03
N GLU A 193 26.35 25.73 6.96
CA GLU A 193 25.21 24.82 6.89
C GLU A 193 25.66 23.35 7.01
N PRO A 194 24.83 22.47 7.61
CA PRO A 194 25.12 21.03 7.62
C PRO A 194 25.00 20.42 6.23
N PRO A 195 25.66 19.28 5.96
CA PRO A 195 25.24 18.38 4.89
C PRO A 195 23.78 17.98 5.07
N VAL A 196 23.05 17.78 3.99
CA VAL A 196 21.66 17.30 4.06
C VAL A 196 21.63 15.80 3.74
N ILE A 197 21.05 15.01 4.63
CA ILE A 197 20.96 13.54 4.45
C ILE A 197 19.68 13.19 3.70
N GLY A 198 19.75 12.20 2.83
CA GLY A 198 18.58 11.59 2.19
C GLY A 198 18.83 10.17 1.73
N PHE A 199 17.77 9.54 1.23
CA PHE A 199 17.79 8.25 0.55
C PHE A 199 18.07 8.43 -0.94
N MET A 200 18.85 7.51 -1.49
CA MET A 200 19.07 7.35 -2.92
C MET A 200 18.77 5.91 -3.32
N PHE A 201 18.06 5.71 -4.42
CA PHE A 201 17.62 4.39 -4.88
C PHE A 201 18.22 4.01 -6.24
N TRP A 202 18.62 2.74 -6.36
CA TRP A 202 18.95 2.03 -7.61
C TRP A 202 18.81 0.52 -7.37
N ASP A 203 18.72 -0.28 -8.43
CA ASP A 203 18.53 -1.75 -8.35
C ASP A 203 17.24 -2.19 -7.64
N VAL A 204 16.14 -1.52 -7.92
CA VAL A 204 14.89 -1.63 -7.15
C VAL A 204 13.97 -2.77 -7.61
N VAL A 205 14.20 -3.36 -8.79
CA VAL A 205 13.28 -4.37 -9.38
C VAL A 205 13.03 -5.58 -8.47
N SER A 206 14.01 -5.97 -7.66
CA SER A 206 13.87 -7.13 -6.76
C SER A 206 13.08 -6.83 -5.50
N ASP A 207 13.16 -5.59 -5.00
CA ASP A 207 12.59 -5.20 -3.70
C ASP A 207 11.31 -4.35 -3.83
N PHE A 208 10.99 -3.86 -5.04
CA PHE A 208 9.88 -2.93 -5.27
C PHE A 208 9.10 -3.28 -6.53
N SER A 209 7.79 -3.44 -6.39
CA SER A 209 6.88 -3.77 -7.50
C SER A 209 6.12 -2.58 -8.06
N GLY A 210 6.43 -1.36 -7.59
CA GLY A 210 5.75 -0.13 -7.97
C GLY A 210 4.98 0.49 -6.81
N THR A 211 4.61 1.76 -6.96
CA THR A 211 3.92 2.52 -5.91
C THR A 211 2.58 1.87 -5.58
N SER A 212 2.41 1.49 -4.32
CA SER A 212 1.13 0.99 -3.82
C SER A 212 0.12 2.14 -3.71
N LEU A 213 -1.15 1.79 -3.41
CA LEU A 213 -2.10 2.79 -2.92
C LEU A 213 -1.46 3.60 -1.77
N PRO A 214 -1.54 4.94 -1.78
CA PRO A 214 -0.92 5.76 -0.75
C PRO A 214 -1.58 5.46 0.58
N TYR A 215 -0.77 5.13 1.59
CA TYR A 215 -1.27 4.84 2.92
C TYR A 215 -0.42 5.54 3.98
N VAL A 216 -0.77 6.79 4.27
CA VAL A 216 -0.01 7.70 5.15
C VAL A 216 0.00 7.14 6.57
N PRO A 217 1.15 6.83 7.18
CA PRO A 217 1.16 6.31 8.55
C PRO A 217 0.67 7.35 9.56
N THR A 218 0.12 6.89 10.68
CA THR A 218 -0.07 7.76 11.85
C THR A 218 1.28 8.17 12.45
N LEU A 219 1.27 9.19 13.32
CA LEU A 219 2.49 9.62 14.02
C LEU A 219 3.13 8.49 14.82
N GLU A 220 2.33 7.66 15.50
CA GLU A 220 2.83 6.50 16.24
C GLU A 220 3.49 5.49 15.31
N GLU A 221 2.85 5.17 14.18
CA GLU A 221 3.38 4.19 13.22
C GLU A 221 4.67 4.70 12.57
N LEU A 222 4.74 5.98 12.20
CA LEU A 222 5.96 6.58 11.66
C LEU A 222 7.12 6.44 12.66
N LYS A 223 6.84 6.67 13.96
CA LYS A 223 7.86 6.54 15.02
C LYS A 223 8.30 5.10 15.22
N SER A 224 7.37 4.15 15.20
CA SER A 224 7.68 2.73 15.37
C SER A 224 8.22 2.07 14.11
N GLY A 225 8.06 2.64 12.92
CA GLY A 225 8.48 2.01 11.66
C GLY A 225 7.68 0.77 11.28
N THR A 226 6.52 0.55 11.91
CA THR A 226 5.64 -0.58 11.60
C THR A 226 4.19 -0.21 11.87
N ARG A 227 3.29 -0.76 11.06
CA ARG A 227 1.84 -0.69 11.23
C ARG A 227 1.31 -1.81 12.14
N ASN A 228 2.14 -2.82 12.41
CA ASN A 228 1.75 -3.98 13.20
C ASN A 228 2.24 -3.85 14.66
N LYS A 229 1.34 -3.49 15.57
CA LYS A 229 1.64 -3.42 17.02
C LYS A 229 1.88 -4.80 17.65
N SER A 230 1.54 -5.88 16.97
CA SER A 230 1.75 -7.26 17.43
C SER A 230 3.09 -7.85 16.97
N ASP A 231 3.94 -7.08 16.29
CA ASP A 231 5.28 -7.52 15.93
C ASP A 231 6.11 -7.82 17.20
N PHE A 232 6.86 -8.92 17.19
CA PHE A 232 7.66 -9.37 18.34
C PHE A 232 8.71 -8.32 18.73
N PHE A 233 9.18 -7.53 17.76
CA PHE A 233 10.14 -6.46 17.94
C PHE A 233 9.49 -5.07 18.01
N TYR A 234 8.18 -4.98 18.26
CA TYR A 234 7.51 -3.69 18.37
C TYR A 234 8.11 -2.84 19.50
N GLY A 235 8.51 -1.62 19.15
CA GLY A 235 8.90 -0.57 20.09
C GLY A 235 8.37 0.78 19.60
N PRO A 236 7.91 1.68 20.50
CA PRO A 236 7.25 2.92 20.10
C PRO A 236 8.14 3.87 19.29
N LEU A 237 9.47 3.73 19.38
CA LEU A 237 10.45 4.56 18.68
C LEU A 237 11.41 3.75 17.81
N ILE A 238 11.17 2.45 17.61
CA ILE A 238 12.17 1.55 17.02
C ILE A 238 12.53 1.96 15.58
N GLY A 239 11.57 2.43 14.79
CA GLY A 239 11.81 2.96 13.44
C GLY A 239 12.74 4.17 13.43
N LEU A 240 12.52 5.12 14.35
CA LEU A 240 13.42 6.27 14.49
C LEU A 240 14.81 5.87 15.00
N SER A 241 14.90 4.90 15.92
CA SER A 241 16.16 4.35 16.39
C SER A 241 16.94 3.67 15.27
N PHE A 242 16.29 2.90 14.40
CA PHE A 242 16.93 2.33 13.22
C PHE A 242 17.39 3.40 12.22
N LEU A 243 16.60 4.44 12.00
CA LEU A 243 17.03 5.58 11.17
C LEU A 243 18.29 6.25 11.74
N ALA A 244 18.30 6.53 13.05
CA ALA A 244 19.45 7.11 13.73
C ALA A 244 20.69 6.22 13.62
N ASN A 245 20.54 4.92 13.88
CA ASN A 245 21.62 3.94 13.80
C ASN A 245 22.19 3.81 12.37
N ASN A 246 21.33 3.76 11.35
CA ASN A 246 21.78 3.66 9.96
C ASN A 246 22.57 4.91 9.53
N ILE A 247 22.12 6.11 9.95
CA ILE A 247 22.86 7.36 9.71
C ILE A 247 24.21 7.33 10.45
N ALA A 248 24.22 6.93 11.73
CA ALA A 248 25.41 6.86 12.55
C ALA A 248 26.46 5.87 12.01
N CYS A 249 26.02 4.67 11.60
CA CYS A 249 26.86 3.66 10.95
C CYS A 249 27.43 4.19 9.62
N THR A 250 26.61 4.90 8.84
CA THR A 250 27.05 5.54 7.59
C THR A 250 28.15 6.56 7.85
N MET A 251 27.98 7.43 8.84
CA MET A 251 29.00 8.42 9.23
C MET A 251 30.29 7.74 9.72
N TYR A 252 30.18 6.67 10.50
CA TYR A 252 31.33 5.88 10.94
C TYR A 252 32.13 5.33 9.75
N GLU A 253 31.46 4.69 8.79
CA GLU A 253 32.09 4.16 7.57
C GLU A 253 32.78 5.26 6.75
N MET A 254 32.17 6.45 6.65
CA MET A 254 32.78 7.61 5.99
C MET A 254 34.06 8.12 6.69
N SER A 255 34.18 7.95 8.00
CA SER A 255 35.34 8.40 8.79
C SER A 255 36.51 7.40 8.79
N SER A 256 36.21 6.10 8.85
CA SER A 256 37.19 5.02 9.03
C SER A 256 38.24 4.91 7.91
N LYS A 257 37.97 5.46 6.72
CA LYS A 257 38.89 5.44 5.58
C LYS A 257 39.97 6.54 5.60
N LYS A 258 39.86 7.57 6.46
CA LYS A 258 40.75 8.75 6.41
C LYS A 258 41.73 8.88 7.58
N GLN A 259 41.51 8.24 8.73
CA GLN A 259 42.35 8.42 9.92
C GLN A 259 42.51 7.09 10.65
N GLY A 260 43.72 6.82 11.18
CA GLY A 260 44.03 5.63 11.98
C GLY A 260 42.89 5.33 12.94
N GLY A 261 42.31 4.14 12.81
CA GLY A 261 40.91 3.84 13.12
C GLY A 261 40.40 4.39 14.44
N ILE A 262 39.15 4.83 14.43
CA ILE A 262 38.38 5.14 15.64
C ILE A 262 38.43 3.90 16.55
N GLU A 263 39.09 4.03 17.70
CA GLU A 263 39.43 2.91 18.60
C GLU A 263 38.19 2.16 19.14
N ASN A 264 37.03 2.83 19.23
CA ASN A 264 35.77 2.20 19.59
C ASN A 264 34.61 2.65 18.67
N GLY A 265 34.33 1.85 17.64
CA GLY A 265 33.22 2.11 16.70
C GLY A 265 31.84 2.12 17.36
N PHE A 266 31.61 1.31 18.39
CA PHE A 266 30.32 1.27 19.09
C PHE A 266 30.03 2.57 19.84
N ASP A 267 31.02 3.09 20.58
CA ASP A 267 30.87 4.38 21.27
C ASP A 267 30.71 5.55 20.29
N PHE A 268 31.37 5.45 19.13
CA PHE A 268 31.21 6.45 18.09
C PHE A 268 29.79 6.49 17.54
N VAL A 269 29.26 5.33 17.14
CA VAL A 269 27.91 5.18 16.58
C VAL A 269 26.86 5.60 17.62
N ARG A 270 26.95 5.06 18.84
CA ARG A 270 26.03 5.39 19.94
C ARG A 270 26.00 6.89 20.25
N GLY A 271 27.16 7.56 20.25
CA GLY A 271 27.20 9.00 20.49
C GLY A 271 26.45 9.81 19.42
N ILE A 272 26.52 9.41 18.15
CA ILE A 272 25.75 10.05 17.08
C ILE A 272 24.26 9.76 17.23
N GLU A 273 23.88 8.51 17.54
CA GLU A 273 22.48 8.15 17.80
C GLU A 273 21.86 9.02 18.90
N GLU A 274 22.58 9.17 20.03
CA GLU A 274 22.14 9.98 21.17
C GLU A 274 21.90 11.45 20.78
N ASP A 275 22.75 12.02 19.93
CA ASP A 275 22.61 13.40 19.43
C ASP A 275 21.48 13.54 18.39
N LEU A 276 21.24 12.52 17.55
CA LEU A 276 20.21 12.54 16.50
C LEU A 276 18.80 12.24 17.03
N MET A 277 18.65 11.35 18.00
CA MET A 277 17.33 10.92 18.49
C MET A 277 16.41 12.07 18.94
N PRO A 278 16.88 13.10 19.66
CA PRO A 278 16.05 14.25 20.05
C PRO A 278 15.49 15.06 18.86
N VAL A 279 16.21 15.13 17.74
CA VAL A 279 15.74 15.86 16.54
C VAL A 279 14.88 14.97 15.64
N LEU A 280 15.16 13.66 15.58
CA LEU A 280 14.34 12.69 14.86
C LEU A 280 12.97 12.47 15.55
N ASN A 281 12.94 12.40 16.88
CA ASN A 281 11.70 12.26 17.66
C ASN A 281 11.09 13.63 18.00
N ASN A 282 10.93 14.48 16.98
CA ASN A 282 10.28 15.79 17.10
C ASN A 282 8.88 15.74 16.47
N ASP A 283 7.83 15.81 17.29
CA ASP A 283 6.43 15.69 16.84
C ASP A 283 6.02 16.72 15.80
N GLU A 284 6.50 17.96 15.92
CA GLU A 284 6.18 19.04 14.98
C GLU A 284 6.77 18.73 13.60
N THR A 285 8.05 18.37 13.56
CA THR A 285 8.76 17.99 12.34
C THR A 285 8.15 16.76 11.69
N LEU A 286 7.84 15.72 12.49
CA LEU A 286 7.21 14.49 12.01
C LEU A 286 5.80 14.78 11.45
N LYS A 287 5.01 15.65 12.09
CA LYS A 287 3.69 16.07 11.57
C LYS A 287 3.79 16.85 10.27
N ILE A 288 4.82 17.69 10.12
CA ILE A 288 5.10 18.38 8.85
C ILE A 288 5.42 17.34 7.76
N ALA A 289 6.28 16.37 8.05
CA ALA A 289 6.63 15.30 7.12
C ALA A 289 5.41 14.46 6.70
N LEU A 290 4.55 14.07 7.66
CA LEU A 290 3.28 13.40 7.37
C LEU A 290 2.37 14.25 6.49
N THR A 291 2.33 15.57 6.72
CA THR A 291 1.54 16.50 5.90
C THR A 291 2.05 16.56 4.47
N GLN A 292 3.37 16.58 4.25
CA GLN A 292 3.96 16.55 2.91
C GLN A 292 3.72 15.20 2.21
N ALA A 293 3.88 14.08 2.93
CA ALA A 293 3.57 12.76 2.39
C ALA A 293 2.09 12.63 2.01
N ARG A 294 1.18 13.16 2.84
CA ARG A 294 -0.26 13.23 2.55
C ARG A 294 -0.57 14.06 1.31
N LYS A 295 0.07 15.21 1.11
CA LYS A 295 -0.09 16.01 -0.13
C LYS A 295 0.27 15.21 -1.38
N LYS A 296 1.38 14.47 -1.35
CA LYS A 296 1.77 13.59 -2.47
C LYS A 296 0.76 12.46 -2.66
N GLY A 297 0.30 11.85 -1.56
CA GLY A 297 -0.75 10.84 -1.58
C GLY A 297 -2.07 11.33 -2.19
N ILE A 298 -2.50 12.55 -1.85
CA ILE A 298 -3.71 13.19 -2.40
C ILE A 298 -3.61 13.34 -3.92
N ILE A 299 -2.46 13.79 -4.43
CA ILE A 299 -2.24 13.96 -5.88
C ILE A 299 -2.36 12.62 -6.59
N LEU A 300 -1.58 11.62 -6.18
CA LEU A 300 -1.56 10.30 -6.81
C LEU A 300 -2.91 9.58 -6.68
N PHE A 301 -3.55 9.66 -5.51
CA PHE A 301 -4.88 9.06 -5.32
C PHE A 301 -5.95 9.75 -6.17
N THR A 302 -5.85 11.07 -6.35
CA THR A 302 -6.76 11.80 -7.25
C THR A 302 -6.61 11.36 -8.69
N GLU A 303 -5.37 11.20 -9.17
CA GLU A 303 -5.07 10.68 -10.51
C GLU A 303 -5.63 9.26 -10.69
N LEU A 304 -5.39 8.37 -9.73
CA LEU A 304 -5.96 7.03 -9.71
C LEU A 304 -7.49 7.07 -9.77
N LEU A 305 -8.15 7.86 -8.92
CA LEU A 305 -9.60 7.97 -8.95
C LEU A 305 -10.12 8.50 -10.29
N ASN A 306 -9.40 9.42 -10.95
CA ASN A 306 -9.76 9.91 -12.28
C ASN A 306 -9.67 8.79 -13.32
N GLU A 307 -8.62 7.97 -13.30
CA GLU A 307 -8.49 6.80 -14.18
C GLU A 307 -9.61 5.78 -13.94
N LEU A 308 -10.00 5.58 -12.67
CA LEU A 308 -11.08 4.68 -12.29
C LEU A 308 -12.48 5.20 -12.66
N THR A 309 -12.70 6.53 -12.81
CA THR A 309 -14.02 7.08 -13.20
C THR A 309 -14.50 6.60 -14.56
N HIS A 310 -13.59 6.19 -15.45
CA HIS A 310 -13.94 5.63 -16.76
C HIS A 310 -14.21 4.13 -16.74
N ILE A 311 -14.10 3.50 -15.57
CA ILE A 311 -14.24 2.05 -15.37
C ILE A 311 -15.57 1.78 -14.64
N GLU A 312 -16.68 2.22 -15.23
CA GLU A 312 -18.01 1.88 -14.74
C GLU A 312 -18.21 0.35 -14.76
N ASN A 313 -18.75 -0.21 -13.68
CA ASN A 313 -19.21 -1.60 -13.57
C ASN A 313 -18.14 -2.72 -13.56
N LYS A 314 -16.97 -2.53 -12.96
CA LYS A 314 -16.16 -3.69 -12.56
C LYS A 314 -16.60 -4.24 -11.22
N ASN A 315 -16.68 -5.57 -11.13
CA ASN A 315 -16.76 -6.33 -9.88
C ASN A 315 -15.48 -6.09 -9.06
N VAL A 316 -15.36 -4.91 -8.44
CA VAL A 316 -14.31 -4.65 -7.47
C VAL A 316 -14.51 -5.64 -6.34
N ASN A 317 -13.48 -6.42 -6.04
CA ASN A 317 -13.52 -7.35 -4.92
C ASN A 317 -13.71 -6.56 -3.61
N PRO A 318 -14.59 -6.98 -2.68
CA PRO A 318 -14.70 -6.39 -1.35
C PRO A 318 -13.37 -6.11 -0.65
N ALA A 319 -12.38 -7.01 -0.78
CA ALA A 319 -11.06 -6.81 -0.17
C ALA A 319 -10.29 -5.63 -0.78
N ASP A 320 -10.34 -5.47 -2.10
CA ASP A 320 -9.69 -4.36 -2.81
C ASP A 320 -10.39 -3.04 -2.46
N PHE A 321 -11.71 -3.06 -2.33
CA PHE A 321 -12.48 -1.91 -1.87
C PHE A 321 -12.07 -1.49 -0.44
N VAL A 322 -11.90 -2.44 0.48
CA VAL A 322 -11.41 -2.13 1.83
C VAL A 322 -10.04 -1.45 1.77
N GLN A 323 -9.11 -1.93 0.93
CA GLN A 323 -7.79 -1.28 0.78
C GLN A 323 -7.90 0.13 0.20
N LEU A 324 -8.75 0.33 -0.80
CA LEU A 324 -9.04 1.65 -1.37
C LEU A 324 -9.59 2.61 -0.31
N MET A 325 -10.52 2.14 0.52
CA MET A 325 -11.10 2.94 1.61
C MET A 325 -10.08 3.25 2.70
N LYS A 326 -9.21 2.31 3.07
CA LYS A 326 -8.12 2.55 4.03
C LYS A 326 -7.14 3.60 3.52
N SER A 327 -6.77 3.51 2.25
CA SER A 327 -5.96 4.53 1.56
C SER A 327 -6.63 5.90 1.63
N ALA A 328 -7.90 6.03 1.20
CA ALA A 328 -8.65 7.28 1.24
C ALA A 328 -8.76 7.88 2.66
N LEU A 329 -9.00 7.05 3.67
CA LEU A 329 -9.09 7.48 5.08
C LEU A 329 -7.76 8.04 5.60
N SER A 330 -6.63 7.45 5.21
CA SER A 330 -5.30 7.95 5.60
C SER A 330 -4.94 9.31 5.01
N LEU A 331 -5.62 9.69 3.92
CA LEU A 331 -5.45 10.99 3.28
C LEU A 331 -6.22 12.10 3.99
N GLU A 332 -7.12 11.77 4.92
CA GLU A 332 -7.91 12.73 5.71
C GLU A 332 -8.70 13.77 4.87
N GLU A 333 -8.96 13.47 3.59
CA GLU A 333 -9.72 14.33 2.66
C GLU A 333 -11.12 13.76 2.40
N PRO A 334 -12.19 14.38 2.95
CA PRO A 334 -13.55 13.85 2.83
C PRO A 334 -14.05 13.68 1.40
N ASP A 335 -13.66 14.58 0.49
CA ASP A 335 -14.06 14.51 -0.91
C ASP A 335 -13.47 13.28 -1.61
N LEU A 336 -12.22 12.91 -1.29
CA LEU A 336 -11.59 11.71 -1.85
C LEU A 336 -12.23 10.44 -1.29
N LEU A 337 -12.58 10.43 0.00
CA LEU A 337 -13.32 9.32 0.60
C LEU A 337 -14.66 9.10 -0.10
N GLN A 338 -15.44 10.17 -0.31
CA GLN A 338 -16.74 10.09 -0.97
C GLN A 338 -16.61 9.61 -2.42
N ARG A 339 -15.58 10.05 -3.15
CA ARG A 339 -15.29 9.59 -4.50
C ARG A 339 -14.90 8.12 -4.54
N ALA A 340 -14.01 7.69 -3.64
CA ALA A 340 -13.62 6.29 -3.51
C ALA A 340 -14.80 5.39 -3.15
N PHE A 341 -15.67 5.84 -2.24
CA PHE A 341 -16.86 5.12 -1.82
C PHE A 341 -17.81 4.80 -2.98
N LYS A 342 -17.96 5.73 -3.94
CA LYS A 342 -18.82 5.58 -5.13
C LYS A 342 -18.31 4.56 -6.14
N ILE A 343 -17.06 4.09 -6.03
CA ILE A 343 -16.50 3.08 -6.95
C ILE A 343 -17.14 1.71 -6.71
N TYR A 344 -17.59 1.42 -5.50
CA TYR A 344 -18.24 0.15 -5.19
C TYR A 344 -19.76 0.24 -5.41
N PRO A 345 -20.36 -0.60 -6.27
CA PRO A 345 -21.76 -0.43 -6.69
C PRO A 345 -22.77 -0.48 -5.54
N ASN A 346 -22.60 -1.42 -4.60
CA ASN A 346 -23.53 -1.64 -3.48
C ASN A 346 -22.78 -1.78 -2.15
N PRO A 347 -22.33 -0.68 -1.51
CA PRO A 347 -21.56 -0.76 -0.26
C PRO A 347 -22.30 -1.49 0.89
N ASN A 348 -23.63 -1.50 0.86
CA ASN A 348 -24.46 -2.21 1.84
C ASN A 348 -24.35 -3.74 1.75
N ASP A 349 -23.91 -4.28 0.61
CA ASP A 349 -23.70 -5.73 0.42
C ASP A 349 -22.38 -6.21 1.05
N LEU A 350 -21.56 -5.30 1.60
CA LEU A 350 -20.29 -5.66 2.20
C LEU A 350 -20.48 -6.54 3.45
N PRO A 351 -19.70 -7.63 3.60
CA PRO A 351 -19.58 -8.38 4.84
C PRO A 351 -19.32 -7.47 6.05
N GLN A 352 -19.90 -7.83 7.19
CA GLN A 352 -19.79 -7.04 8.42
C GLN A 352 -18.33 -6.82 8.85
N GLU A 353 -17.49 -7.85 8.71
CA GLU A 353 -16.05 -7.77 8.98
C GLU A 353 -15.36 -6.66 8.18
N HIS A 354 -15.71 -6.48 6.90
CA HIS A 354 -15.13 -5.43 6.07
C HIS A 354 -15.59 -4.03 6.48
N ILE A 355 -16.85 -3.90 6.90
CA ILE A 355 -17.37 -2.65 7.47
C ILE A 355 -16.62 -2.31 8.76
N GLU A 356 -16.42 -3.29 9.64
CA GLU A 356 -15.66 -3.11 10.88
C GLU A 356 -14.21 -2.71 10.62
N GLN A 357 -13.56 -3.31 9.62
CA GLN A 357 -12.21 -2.91 9.21
C GLN A 357 -12.15 -1.45 8.70
N ILE A 358 -13.10 -1.03 7.86
CA ILE A 358 -13.18 0.35 7.36
C ILE A 358 -13.44 1.33 8.53
N MET A 359 -14.37 0.99 9.43
CA MET A 359 -14.70 1.83 10.58
C MET A 359 -13.58 1.90 11.61
N ALA A 360 -12.83 0.82 11.83
CA ALA A 360 -11.65 0.81 12.68
C ALA A 360 -10.57 1.75 12.12
N GLU A 361 -10.35 1.73 10.80
CA GLU A 361 -9.43 2.65 10.14
C GLU A 361 -9.89 4.12 10.26
N ALA A 362 -11.18 4.39 10.08
CA ALA A 362 -11.72 5.74 10.21
C ALA A 362 -11.51 6.31 11.63
N LYS A 363 -11.72 5.47 12.66
CA LYS A 363 -11.46 5.81 14.06
C LYS A 363 -9.97 6.03 14.34
N LYS A 364 -9.09 5.27 13.69
CA LYS A 364 -7.63 5.40 13.81
C LYS A 364 -7.14 6.78 13.38
N TYR A 365 -7.65 7.35 12.27
CA TYR A 365 -7.29 8.70 11.81
C TYR A 365 -8.13 9.80 12.46
N GLY A 366 -9.32 9.50 12.96
CA GLY A 366 -10.08 10.42 13.82
C GLY A 366 -10.72 11.62 13.11
N ASN A 367 -10.77 11.64 11.77
CA ASN A 367 -11.46 12.69 11.03
C ASN A 367 -12.99 12.53 11.16
N SER A 368 -13.63 13.46 11.87
CA SER A 368 -15.07 13.39 12.20
C SER A 368 -15.96 13.38 10.96
N SER A 369 -15.62 14.15 9.91
CA SER A 369 -16.41 14.21 8.67
C SER A 369 -16.43 12.86 7.96
N ASN A 370 -15.29 12.18 7.93
CA ASN A 370 -15.16 10.84 7.37
C ASN A 370 -15.95 9.80 8.18
N ILE A 371 -15.86 9.87 9.51
CA ILE A 371 -16.58 8.98 10.42
C ILE A 371 -18.09 9.15 10.25
N ASP A 372 -18.59 10.38 10.25
CA ASP A 372 -20.01 10.69 10.11
C ASP A 372 -20.56 10.26 8.74
N PHE A 373 -19.78 10.47 7.68
CA PHE A 373 -20.11 9.99 6.33
C PHE A 373 -20.29 8.48 6.29
N LEU A 374 -19.33 7.71 6.82
CA LEU A 374 -19.37 6.25 6.84
C LEU A 374 -20.47 5.70 7.75
N ASN A 375 -20.69 6.30 8.92
CA ASN A 375 -21.82 5.92 9.78
C ASN A 375 -23.16 6.06 9.01
N SER A 376 -23.34 7.15 8.28
CA SER A 376 -24.58 7.41 7.55
C SER A 376 -24.75 6.53 6.31
N HIS A 377 -23.71 6.40 5.48
CA HIS A 377 -23.82 5.81 4.15
C HIS A 377 -23.39 4.34 4.09
N LEU A 378 -22.74 3.81 5.12
CA LEU A 378 -22.30 2.42 5.18
C LEU A 378 -22.97 1.65 6.32
N VAL A 379 -22.91 2.16 7.55
CA VAL A 379 -23.43 1.44 8.73
C VAL A 379 -24.96 1.51 8.78
N LEU A 380 -25.52 2.72 8.92
CA LEU A 380 -26.98 2.91 9.04
C LEU A 380 -27.72 2.50 7.76
N ALA A 381 -27.12 2.76 6.58
CA ALA A 381 -27.69 2.35 5.30
C ALA A 381 -27.82 0.81 5.17
N LYS A 382 -26.84 0.05 5.69
CA LYS A 382 -26.91 -1.41 5.73
C LYS A 382 -27.97 -1.89 6.72
N GLU A 383 -27.99 -1.34 7.93
CA GLU A 383 -29.00 -1.69 8.93
C GLU A 383 -30.43 -1.46 8.41
N GLN A 384 -30.64 -0.32 7.74
CA GLN A 384 -31.93 -0.01 7.12
C GLN A 384 -32.27 -1.00 5.99
N ALA A 385 -31.31 -1.33 5.11
CA ALA A 385 -31.54 -2.29 4.03
C ALA A 385 -31.87 -3.70 4.55
N GLU A 386 -31.20 -4.14 5.62
CA GLU A 386 -31.48 -5.42 6.28
C GLU A 386 -32.87 -5.43 6.95
N LEU A 387 -33.27 -4.32 7.58
CA LEU A 387 -34.59 -4.16 8.18
C LEU A 387 -35.70 -4.13 7.12
N GLU A 388 -35.50 -3.43 6.00
CA GLU A 388 -36.44 -3.42 4.87
C GLU A 388 -36.59 -4.81 4.25
N LYS A 389 -35.49 -5.54 4.08
CA LYS A 389 -35.49 -6.93 3.61
C LYS A 389 -36.19 -7.87 4.59
N LEU A 390 -36.01 -7.66 5.90
CA LEU A 390 -36.71 -8.40 6.93
C LEU A 390 -38.22 -8.13 6.85
N ASN A 391 -38.63 -6.87 6.80
CA ASN A 391 -40.03 -6.47 6.72
C ASN A 391 -40.71 -6.98 5.44
N ALA A 392 -40.04 -6.89 4.29
CA ALA A 392 -40.55 -7.42 3.02
C ALA A 392 -40.76 -8.95 3.09
N ASN A 393 -39.84 -9.68 3.75
CA ASN A 393 -39.99 -11.11 3.97
C ASN A 393 -41.12 -11.43 4.95
N LEU A 394 -41.26 -10.68 6.04
CA LEU A 394 -42.35 -10.84 7.00
C LEU A 394 -43.71 -10.65 6.33
N GLU A 395 -43.86 -9.61 5.50
CA GLU A 395 -45.10 -9.36 4.76
C GLU A 395 -45.38 -10.43 3.69
N ARG A 396 -44.33 -10.95 3.02
CA ARG A 396 -44.46 -12.08 2.09
C ARG A 396 -44.96 -13.35 2.81
N LEU A 397 -44.37 -13.67 3.97
CA LEU A 397 -44.77 -14.83 4.78
C LEU A 397 -46.21 -14.67 5.26
N LYS A 398 -46.57 -13.51 5.81
CA LYS A 398 -47.93 -13.18 6.24
C LYS A 398 -48.93 -13.32 5.08
N SER A 399 -48.60 -12.76 3.91
CA SER A 399 -49.46 -12.83 2.72
C SER A 399 -49.69 -14.27 2.26
N ASN A 400 -48.65 -15.11 2.26
CA ASN A 400 -48.75 -16.53 1.91
C ASN A 400 -49.64 -17.29 2.91
N PHE A 401 -49.47 -17.04 4.21
CA PHE A 401 -50.34 -17.60 5.24
C PHE A 401 -51.80 -17.17 5.03
N MET A 402 -52.06 -15.87 4.86
CA MET A 402 -53.41 -15.34 4.68
C MET A 402 -54.09 -15.91 3.43
N GLN A 403 -53.36 -16.06 2.33
CA GLN A 403 -53.88 -16.67 1.10
C GLN A 403 -54.30 -18.13 1.32
N LYS A 404 -53.45 -18.94 1.97
CA LYS A 404 -53.79 -20.33 2.31
C LYS A 404 -54.94 -20.41 3.31
N TYR A 405 -55.00 -19.48 4.26
CA TYR A 405 -56.06 -19.38 5.25
C TYR A 405 -57.41 -19.04 4.64
N ASP A 406 -57.47 -18.05 3.77
CA ASP A 406 -58.70 -17.66 3.10
C ASP A 406 -59.20 -18.75 2.13
N ALA A 407 -58.28 -19.46 1.45
CA ALA A 407 -58.62 -20.62 0.64
C ALA A 407 -59.25 -21.74 1.49
N LYS A 408 -58.65 -22.08 2.64
CA LYS A 408 -59.20 -23.08 3.56
C LYS A 408 -60.53 -22.64 4.16
N LEU A 409 -60.66 -21.38 4.59
CA LEU A 409 -61.91 -20.82 5.12
C LEU A 409 -63.04 -20.87 4.08
N THR A 410 -62.73 -20.58 2.81
CA THR A 410 -63.69 -20.66 1.70
C THR A 410 -64.12 -22.10 1.45
N SER A 411 -63.17 -23.04 1.46
CA SER A 411 -63.45 -24.48 1.39
C SER A 411 -64.35 -24.94 2.55
N ASP A 412 -64.05 -24.52 3.78
CA ASP A 412 -64.84 -24.86 4.96
C ASP A 412 -66.27 -24.31 4.88
N LYS A 413 -66.43 -23.07 4.40
CA LYS A 413 -67.76 -22.44 4.23
C LYS A 413 -68.60 -23.13 3.15
N ASN A 414 -67.96 -23.61 2.08
CA ASN A 414 -68.62 -24.29 0.97
C ASN A 414 -68.86 -25.79 1.22
N ALA A 415 -68.21 -26.35 2.25
CA ALA A 415 -68.43 -27.73 2.66
C ALA A 415 -69.90 -27.95 3.07
N TRP A 416 -70.40 -29.17 2.84
CA TRP A 416 -71.77 -29.58 3.20
C TRP A 416 -72.86 -28.68 2.57
N CYS A 417 -72.71 -28.32 1.30
CA CYS A 417 -73.63 -27.43 0.57
C CYS A 417 -73.88 -26.08 1.29
N GLY A 418 -72.91 -25.58 2.04
CA GLY A 418 -73.04 -24.32 2.78
C GLY A 418 -73.58 -24.46 4.22
N LEU A 419 -73.99 -25.65 4.67
CA LEU A 419 -74.46 -25.87 6.04
C LEU A 419 -73.37 -25.55 7.09
N TYR A 420 -72.11 -25.74 6.73
CA TYR A 420 -70.97 -25.50 7.63
C TYR A 420 -70.60 -24.01 7.75
N SER A 421 -71.17 -23.14 6.91
CA SER A 421 -70.92 -21.69 6.95
C SER A 421 -71.38 -21.03 8.26
N PHE A 422 -72.41 -21.58 8.91
CA PHE A 422 -72.91 -21.12 10.22
C PHE A 422 -71.90 -21.33 11.37
N PHE A 423 -70.99 -22.29 11.22
CA PHE A 423 -70.01 -22.66 12.25
C PHE A 423 -68.57 -22.23 11.90
N ALA A 424 -68.31 -21.86 10.64
CA ALA A 424 -67.00 -21.46 10.14
C ALA A 424 -66.66 -19.99 10.42
N THR A 425 -66.65 -19.59 11.69
CA THR A 425 -66.20 -18.26 12.14
C THR A 425 -64.68 -18.14 11.96
N SER A 426 -64.22 -16.99 11.47
CA SER A 426 -62.78 -16.66 11.43
C SER A 426 -62.42 -15.78 12.62
N TYR A 427 -61.38 -16.18 13.35
CA TYR A 427 -60.77 -15.38 14.41
C TYR A 427 -59.44 -14.76 13.98
N VAL A 428 -58.95 -15.09 12.78
CA VAL A 428 -57.81 -14.43 12.14
C VAL A 428 -58.27 -13.13 11.49
N LYS A 429 -57.56 -12.04 11.77
CA LYS A 429 -57.77 -10.72 11.17
C LYS A 429 -56.57 -10.31 10.32
N LYS A 430 -56.79 -9.44 9.31
CA LYS A 430 -55.73 -9.00 8.38
C LYS A 430 -54.62 -8.18 9.04
N ASP A 431 -54.94 -7.50 10.14
CA ASP A 431 -54.02 -6.66 10.92
C ASP A 431 -53.17 -7.46 11.93
N MET A 432 -53.46 -8.75 12.17
CA MET A 432 -52.65 -9.59 13.05
C MET A 432 -51.20 -9.67 12.57
N SER A 433 -50.26 -9.54 13.51
CA SER A 433 -48.85 -9.79 13.31
C SER A 433 -48.58 -11.29 13.11
N LEU A 434 -47.45 -11.61 12.49
CA LEU A 434 -47.01 -13.00 12.29
C LEU A 434 -46.93 -13.78 13.62
N LYS A 435 -46.49 -13.11 14.69
CA LYS A 435 -46.42 -13.67 16.05
C LYS A 435 -47.80 -14.01 16.58
N GLU A 436 -48.77 -13.11 16.46
CA GLU A 436 -50.16 -13.36 16.87
C GLU A 436 -50.80 -14.49 16.05
N LEU A 437 -50.48 -14.61 14.76
CA LEU A 437 -50.95 -15.70 13.92
C LEU A 437 -50.39 -17.05 14.39
N VAL A 438 -49.12 -17.10 14.78
CA VAL A 438 -48.46 -18.29 15.31
C VAL A 438 -49.02 -18.64 16.69
N ASP A 439 -49.16 -17.67 17.58
CA ASP A 439 -49.79 -17.87 18.91
C ASP A 439 -51.22 -18.40 18.78
N HIS A 440 -51.99 -17.88 17.81
CA HIS A 440 -53.31 -18.42 17.49
C HIS A 440 -53.25 -19.87 17.01
N ALA A 441 -52.30 -20.22 16.14
CA ALA A 441 -52.12 -21.59 15.65
C ALA A 441 -51.65 -22.58 16.73
N GLN A 442 -50.89 -22.12 17.72
CA GLN A 442 -50.46 -22.92 18.87
C GLN A 442 -51.55 -23.07 19.94
N GLY A 443 -52.70 -22.42 19.77
CA GLY A 443 -53.80 -22.46 20.73
C GLY A 443 -53.59 -21.56 21.95
N HIS A 444 -52.64 -20.63 21.89
CA HIS A 444 -52.39 -19.64 22.94
C HIS A 444 -53.32 -18.41 22.83
N SER A 445 -54.12 -18.30 21.76
CA SER A 445 -55.10 -17.24 21.57
C SER A 445 -56.29 -17.36 22.54
N LYS A 446 -56.79 -16.21 23.02
CA LYS A 446 -58.03 -16.12 23.81
C LYS A 446 -59.31 -16.28 22.98
N GLN A 447 -59.19 -16.36 21.65
CA GLN A 447 -60.29 -16.45 20.69
C GLN A 447 -60.05 -17.58 19.69
N GLY A 448 -61.03 -18.48 19.55
CA GLY A 448 -60.96 -19.63 18.66
C GLY A 448 -60.03 -20.74 19.14
N SER A 449 -60.15 -21.94 18.56
CA SER A 449 -59.31 -23.09 18.90
C SER A 449 -57.99 -23.15 18.12
N GLY A 450 -57.71 -22.19 17.24
CA GLY A 450 -56.49 -22.19 16.43
C GLY A 450 -56.45 -23.24 15.30
N LYS A 451 -57.32 -24.27 15.33
CA LYS A 451 -57.22 -25.47 14.49
C LYS A 451 -57.01 -25.22 12.99
N ARG A 452 -57.69 -24.24 12.41
CA ARG A 452 -57.49 -23.88 10.99
C ARG A 452 -56.08 -23.34 10.75
N SER A 453 -55.65 -22.37 11.57
CA SER A 453 -54.30 -21.79 11.49
C SER A 453 -53.22 -22.85 11.74
N GLN A 454 -53.46 -23.76 12.69
CA GLN A 454 -52.61 -24.91 12.99
C GLN A 454 -52.42 -25.82 11.77
N GLU A 455 -53.51 -26.23 11.10
CA GLU A 455 -53.46 -27.07 9.90
C GLU A 455 -52.68 -26.39 8.77
N ILE A 456 -52.92 -25.10 8.54
CA ILE A 456 -52.23 -24.33 7.51
C ILE A 456 -50.74 -24.20 7.84
N MET A 457 -50.38 -23.83 9.07
CA MET A 457 -48.98 -23.66 9.44
C MET A 457 -48.22 -25.00 9.45
N LYS A 458 -48.86 -26.12 9.79
CA LYS A 458 -48.28 -27.47 9.57
C LYS A 458 -48.03 -27.74 8.09
N SER A 459 -49.00 -27.43 7.22
CA SER A 459 -48.84 -27.60 5.76
C SER A 459 -47.77 -26.68 5.14
N MET A 460 -47.43 -25.58 5.82
CA MET A 460 -46.36 -24.66 5.44
C MET A 460 -44.99 -25.09 6.01
N GLY A 461 -44.93 -26.15 6.83
CA GLY A 461 -43.71 -26.56 7.53
C GLY A 461 -43.28 -25.60 8.65
N TRP A 462 -44.19 -24.74 9.11
CA TRP A 462 -43.95 -23.73 10.15
C TRP A 462 -44.23 -24.25 11.57
N LEU A 463 -45.04 -25.31 11.68
CA LEU A 463 -45.28 -26.05 12.92
C LEU A 463 -44.97 -27.53 12.73
N ASN A 464 -44.36 -28.18 13.73
CA ASN A 464 -44.14 -29.62 13.75
C ASN A 464 -45.42 -30.37 14.19
N GLU A 465 -45.34 -31.70 14.32
CA GLU A 465 -46.49 -32.52 14.74
C GLU A 465 -47.02 -32.12 16.12
N ASP A 466 -46.13 -31.67 17.02
CA ASP A 466 -46.42 -31.23 18.39
C ASP A 466 -46.87 -29.75 18.49
N ASN A 467 -47.03 -29.05 17.36
CA ASN A 467 -47.37 -27.62 17.28
C ASN A 467 -46.29 -26.67 17.80
N GLU A 468 -45.05 -27.11 17.82
CA GLU A 468 -43.91 -26.27 18.08
C GLU A 468 -43.44 -25.59 16.80
N VAL A 469 -42.94 -24.36 16.94
CA VAL A 469 -42.44 -23.54 15.84
C VAL A 469 -41.19 -24.19 15.22
N CYS A 470 -41.24 -24.44 13.92
CA CYS A 470 -40.13 -25.02 13.15
C CYS A 470 -39.98 -24.37 11.77
N GLY A 471 -38.96 -24.79 11.01
CA GLY A 471 -38.76 -24.33 9.64
C GLY A 471 -38.38 -22.84 9.54
N GLU A 472 -38.63 -22.25 8.37
CA GLU A 472 -38.18 -20.88 8.03
C GLU A 472 -38.72 -19.81 9.00
N ILE A 473 -39.93 -19.98 9.54
CA ILE A 473 -40.62 -18.97 10.36
C ILE A 473 -39.88 -18.72 11.69
N ARG A 474 -39.15 -19.72 12.20
CA ARG A 474 -38.47 -19.67 13.49
C ARG A 474 -37.42 -18.55 13.52
N GLU A 475 -36.68 -18.38 12.42
CA GLU A 475 -35.63 -17.36 12.32
C GLU A 475 -36.19 -15.94 12.31
N TYR A 476 -37.42 -15.76 11.83
CA TYR A 476 -38.10 -14.46 11.79
C TYR A 476 -38.74 -14.12 13.14
N LEU A 477 -39.34 -15.12 13.82
CA LEU A 477 -39.94 -14.94 15.13
C LEU A 477 -38.94 -14.58 16.24
N LEU A 478 -37.66 -14.92 16.06
CA LEU A 478 -36.58 -14.52 16.98
C LEU A 478 -36.13 -13.07 16.78
N LYS A 479 -36.46 -12.45 15.63
CA LYS A 479 -36.04 -11.10 15.24
C LYS A 479 -37.14 -10.05 15.43
N ILE A 480 -38.34 -10.46 15.81
CA ILE A 480 -39.51 -9.62 16.13
C ILE A 480 -39.95 -9.83 17.57
#